data_AF-A0A502FTK9-F1
#
_entry.id   AF-A0A502FTK9-F1
#
_cell.length_a   1.000
_cell.length_b   1.000
_cell.length_c   1.000
_cell.angle_alpha   90.00
_cell.angle_beta   90.00
_cell.angle_gamma   90.00
#
_symmetry.space_group_name_H-M   'P 1'
#
loop_
_entity.id
_entity.type
_entity.pdbx_description
1 polymer ?
#
loop_
_entity_poly.entity_id
_entity_poly.type
_entity_poly.pdbx_seq_one_letter_code
_entity_poly.pdbx_strand_id
1 'polypeptide(L)'
;MSDGRHLVLGDIDGPHHLWLRSTLPEQPLAYIIVRDPAIEVRRQAAWRLDRRIGGAPPTRSAGAFRPTPFQRQRLDLLLDILDTLQTQPRPTSHDIARRLIYPGMSIGRGMEWKSSTERRRTQRLIEEALALMRGGYRTLLRGSLGGRQKSTA
;
A
#
# COMPACT_ATOMS: atom_id res chain seq x y z
N MET A 1 -19.01 -28.01 11.32
CA MET A 1 -18.55 -26.89 12.16
C MET A 1 -18.66 -25.65 11.30
N SER A 2 -19.52 -24.69 11.63
CA SER A 2 -19.74 -23.54 10.74
C SER A 2 -18.50 -22.63 10.72
N ASP A 3 -17.94 -22.44 9.53
CA ASP A 3 -16.65 -21.79 9.26
C ASP A 3 -16.67 -20.26 9.42
N GLY A 4 -17.26 -19.76 10.51
CA GLY A 4 -17.30 -18.32 10.82
C GLY A 4 -17.93 -17.44 9.73
N ARG A 5 -17.81 -16.12 9.91
CA ARG A 5 -18.22 -15.11 8.92
C ARG A 5 -17.12 -14.05 8.80
N HIS A 6 -16.78 -13.68 7.57
CA HIS A 6 -15.92 -12.53 7.30
C HIS A 6 -16.77 -11.26 7.20
N LEU A 7 -16.42 -10.23 7.97
CA LEU A 7 -17.11 -8.95 8.00
C LEU A 7 -16.13 -7.82 7.69
N VAL A 8 -16.60 -6.82 6.94
CA VAL A 8 -15.84 -5.59 6.65
C VAL A 8 -16.61 -4.40 7.21
N LEU A 9 -16.02 -3.71 8.19
CA LEU A 9 -16.62 -2.54 8.82
C LEU A 9 -15.87 -1.28 8.40
N GLY A 10 -16.47 -0.43 7.57
CA GLY A 10 -15.81 0.78 7.04
C GLY A 10 -15.59 1.85 8.11
N ASP A 11 -14.37 2.33 8.31
CA ASP A 11 -13.96 3.35 9.30
C ASP A 11 -13.31 4.55 8.60
N ILE A 12 -13.22 5.71 9.28
CA ILE A 12 -12.60 6.93 8.72
C ILE A 12 -11.11 6.72 8.38
N ASP A 13 -10.45 5.84 9.13
CA ASP A 13 -9.03 5.51 8.99
C ASP A 13 -8.82 4.17 8.23
N GLY A 14 -9.80 3.77 7.43
CA GLY A 14 -9.79 2.54 6.65
C GLY A 14 -10.53 1.38 7.32
N PRO A 15 -11.05 0.42 6.53
CA PRO A 15 -11.95 -0.62 7.01
C PRO A 15 -11.29 -1.58 8.00
N HIS A 16 -12.10 -2.09 8.95
CA HIS A 16 -11.75 -3.24 9.78
C HIS A 16 -12.19 -4.52 9.08
N HIS A 17 -11.26 -5.47 8.94
CA HIS A 17 -11.54 -6.82 8.44
C HIS A 17 -11.60 -7.78 9.63
N LEU A 18 -12.77 -8.39 9.85
CA LEU A 18 -13.04 -9.23 11.00
C LEU A 18 -13.38 -10.65 10.56
N TRP A 19 -12.88 -11.61 11.32
CA TRP A 19 -13.31 -13.01 11.25
C TRP A 19 -14.12 -13.35 12.50
N LEU A 20 -15.43 -13.37 12.36
CA LEU A 20 -16.35 -13.67 13.44
C LEU A 20 -16.58 -15.18 13.51
N ARG A 21 -16.04 -15.83 14.53
CA ARG A 21 -16.43 -17.22 14.87
C ARG A 21 -17.83 -17.20 15.44
N SER A 22 -18.60 -18.29 15.26
CA SER A 22 -19.99 -18.40 15.71
C SER A 22 -20.19 -17.75 17.08
N THR A 23 -20.94 -16.65 17.12
CA THR A 23 -21.27 -15.92 18.34
C THR A 23 -22.67 -16.27 18.76
N LEU A 24 -22.85 -16.62 20.03
CA LEU A 24 -24.17 -16.60 20.64
C LEU A 24 -24.52 -15.15 21.02
N PRO A 25 -25.77 -14.71 20.86
CA PRO A 25 -26.22 -13.42 21.39
C PRO A 25 -25.87 -13.30 22.87
N GLU A 26 -25.57 -12.08 23.33
CA GLU A 26 -25.29 -11.74 24.73
C GLU A 26 -23.99 -12.30 25.34
N GLN A 27 -23.14 -12.96 24.54
CA GLN A 27 -21.81 -13.36 25.02
C GLN A 27 -20.77 -12.24 24.85
N PRO A 28 -19.83 -12.10 25.81
CA PRO A 28 -18.73 -11.16 25.67
C PRO A 28 -17.87 -11.50 24.44
N LEU A 29 -17.39 -10.46 23.76
CA LEU A 29 -16.48 -10.61 22.62
C LEU A 29 -15.04 -10.80 23.11
N ALA A 30 -14.33 -11.73 22.48
CA ALA A 30 -12.88 -11.89 22.64
C ALA A 30 -12.16 -11.53 21.35
N TYR A 31 -11.12 -10.70 21.44
CA TYR A 31 -10.22 -10.41 20.32
C TYR A 31 -9.05 -11.39 20.32
N ILE A 32 -8.93 -12.20 19.26
CA ILE A 32 -7.77 -13.08 19.06
C ILE A 32 -6.77 -12.36 18.15
N ILE A 33 -5.61 -12.02 18.70
CA ILE A 33 -4.55 -11.34 17.96
C ILE A 33 -3.39 -12.31 17.75
N VAL A 34 -3.07 -12.60 16.48
CA VAL A 34 -1.92 -13.44 16.12
C VAL A 34 -0.62 -12.72 16.44
N ARG A 35 0.29 -13.41 17.14
CA ARG A 35 1.64 -12.92 17.44
C ARG A 35 2.58 -13.18 16.26
N ASP A 36 2.72 -12.17 15.41
CA ASP A 36 3.60 -12.18 14.24
C ASP A 36 4.37 -10.84 14.15
N PRO A 37 5.23 -10.62 13.14
CA PRO A 37 5.94 -9.35 12.97
C PRO A 37 5.04 -8.11 12.80
N ALA A 38 3.73 -8.27 12.62
CA ALA A 38 2.75 -7.19 12.54
C ALA A 38 1.92 -7.03 13.82
N ILE A 39 2.34 -7.65 14.94
CA ILE A 39 1.60 -7.66 16.22
C ILE A 39 1.15 -6.26 16.67
N GLU A 40 2.02 -5.25 16.56
CA GLU A 40 1.68 -3.89 17.01
C GLU A 40 0.61 -3.23 16.11
N VAL A 41 0.67 -3.46 14.80
CA VAL A 41 -0.38 -3.01 13.87
C VAL A 41 -1.71 -3.69 14.19
N ARG A 42 -1.68 -4.98 14.52
CA ARG A 42 -2.90 -5.73 14.89
C ARG A 42 -3.47 -5.28 16.24
N ARG A 43 -2.62 -4.96 17.22
CA ARG A 43 -3.03 -4.38 18.51
C ARG A 43 -3.70 -3.02 18.33
N GLN A 44 -3.11 -2.15 17.52
CA GLN A 44 -3.72 -0.85 17.21
C GLN A 44 -5.06 -1.00 16.47
N ALA A 45 -5.17 -1.95 15.54
CA ALA A 45 -6.43 -2.24 14.86
C ALA A 45 -7.50 -2.75 15.84
N ALA A 46 -7.16 -3.66 16.76
CA ALA A 46 -8.08 -4.14 17.78
C ALA A 46 -8.52 -3.02 18.74
N TRP A 47 -7.61 -2.16 19.17
CA TRP A 47 -7.93 -1.01 20.02
C TRP A 47 -8.89 -0.02 19.32
N ARG A 48 -8.66 0.25 18.03
CA ARG A 48 -9.56 1.08 17.21
C ARG A 48 -10.95 0.47 17.08
N LEU A 49 -11.02 -0.84 16.86
CA LEU A 49 -12.28 -1.57 16.76
C LEU A 49 -13.05 -1.50 18.08
N ASP A 50 -12.37 -1.75 19.20
CA ASP A 50 -12.99 -1.74 20.53
C ASP A 50 -13.62 -0.38 20.85
N ARG A 51 -12.87 0.70 20.62
CA ARG A 51 -13.38 2.07 20.75
C ARG A 51 -14.63 2.31 19.90
N ARG A 52 -14.63 1.82 18.67
CA ARG A 52 -15.75 1.99 17.75
C ARG A 52 -16.98 1.21 18.20
N ILE A 53 -16.81 -0.03 18.65
CA ILE A 53 -17.92 -0.85 19.18
C ILE A 53 -18.49 -0.17 20.44
N GLY A 54 -17.64 0.44 21.27
CA GLY A 54 -18.05 1.25 22.42
C GLY A 54 -18.69 2.60 22.08
N GLY A 55 -18.97 2.90 20.80
CA GLY A 55 -19.63 4.13 20.37
C GLY A 55 -18.75 5.39 20.40
N ALA A 56 -17.44 5.24 20.62
CA ALA A 56 -16.53 6.39 20.56
C ALA A 56 -16.50 6.96 19.13
N PRO A 57 -16.37 8.29 18.99
CA PRO A 57 -16.26 8.90 17.68
C PRO A 57 -15.02 8.35 16.94
N PRO A 58 -15.09 8.22 15.61
CA PRO A 58 -13.95 7.79 14.80
C PRO A 58 -12.75 8.69 15.10
N THR A 59 -11.69 8.11 15.65
CA THR A 59 -10.47 8.84 15.96
C THR A 59 -9.44 8.57 14.89
N ARG A 60 -8.69 9.61 14.54
CA ARG A 60 -7.50 9.46 13.73
C ARG A 60 -6.43 8.78 14.60
N SER A 61 -6.25 7.48 14.45
CA SER A 61 -5.29 6.74 15.27
C SER A 61 -3.85 7.06 14.90
N ALA A 62 -3.05 7.32 15.94
CA ALA A 62 -1.60 7.37 15.80
C ALA A 62 -1.09 5.99 15.36
N GLY A 63 -0.27 5.94 14.30
CA GLY A 63 0.36 4.69 13.82
C GLY A 63 -0.27 4.05 12.57
N ALA A 64 -1.46 4.49 12.14
CA ALA A 64 -1.96 4.09 10.82
C ALA A 64 -1.01 4.60 9.73
N PHE A 65 -0.65 3.75 8.76
CA PHE A 65 0.19 4.15 7.64
C PHE A 65 -0.45 5.34 6.90
N ARG A 66 0.17 6.50 7.01
CA ARG A 66 -0.27 7.73 6.35
C ARG A 66 0.85 8.24 5.47
N PRO A 67 0.84 7.90 4.17
CA PRO A 67 1.86 8.41 3.27
C PRO A 67 1.78 9.94 3.27
N THR A 68 2.93 10.58 3.35
CA THR A 68 3.06 12.02 3.12
C THR A 68 2.54 12.36 1.72
N PRO A 69 2.18 13.62 1.42
CA PRO A 69 1.74 14.01 0.07
C PRO A 69 2.71 13.55 -1.02
N PHE A 70 4.02 13.67 -0.78
CA PHE A 70 5.06 13.19 -1.68
C PHE A 70 5.04 11.65 -1.85
N GLN A 71 4.89 10.90 -0.76
CA GLN A 71 4.79 9.44 -0.81
C GLN A 71 3.52 8.97 -1.52
N ARG A 72 2.41 9.69 -1.37
CA ARG A 72 1.16 9.39 -2.08
C ARG A 72 1.33 9.59 -3.58
N GLN A 73 1.81 10.76 -4.00
CA GLN A 73 2.11 11.04 -5.41
C GLN A 73 3.08 10.01 -6.00
N ARG A 74 4.06 9.56 -5.20
CA ARG A 74 4.97 8.49 -5.58
C ARG A 74 4.24 7.18 -5.84
N LEU A 75 3.38 6.74 -4.91
CA LEU A 75 2.61 5.50 -5.06
C LEU A 75 1.65 5.58 -6.24
N ASP A 76 0.99 6.73 -6.44
CA ASP A 76 0.08 6.97 -7.56
C ASP A 76 0.84 6.80 -8.90
N LEU A 77 2.03 7.41 -9.03
CA LEU A 77 2.88 7.21 -10.22
C LEU A 77 3.26 5.74 -10.44
N LEU A 78 3.54 4.98 -9.39
CA LEU A 78 3.88 3.56 -9.53
C LEU A 78 2.67 2.73 -9.97
N LEU A 79 1.46 3.08 -9.54
CA LEU A 79 0.22 2.49 -10.03
C LEU A 79 -0.01 2.83 -11.50
N ASP A 80 0.13 4.09 -11.90
CA ASP A 80 0.00 4.51 -13.31
C ASP A 80 0.98 3.77 -14.23
N ILE A 81 2.20 3.50 -13.75
CA ILE A 81 3.19 2.68 -14.46
C ILE A 81 2.70 1.24 -14.63
N LEU A 82 2.14 0.62 -13.58
CA LEU A 82 1.60 -0.74 -13.67
C LEU A 82 0.42 -0.82 -14.63
N ASP A 83 -0.48 0.16 -14.61
CA ASP A 83 -1.63 0.22 -15.51
C ASP A 83 -1.17 0.39 -16.95
N THR A 84 -0.19 1.26 -17.18
CA THR A 84 0.40 1.46 -18.50
C THR A 84 1.11 0.19 -19.00
N LEU A 85 1.81 -0.56 -18.14
CA LEU A 85 2.45 -1.83 -18.53
C LEU A 85 1.45 -2.92 -18.96
N GLN A 86 0.18 -2.81 -18.58
CA GLN A 86 -0.89 -3.75 -18.95
C GLN A 86 -1.57 -3.40 -20.29
N THR A 87 -1.30 -2.23 -20.87
CA THR A 87 -1.89 -1.86 -22.17
C THR A 87 -1.33 -2.69 -23.32
N GLN A 88 -2.14 -2.88 -24.37
CA GLN A 88 -1.71 -3.53 -25.62
C GLN A 88 -1.72 -2.53 -26.78
N PRO A 89 -0.65 -2.44 -27.60
CA PRO A 89 0.63 -3.16 -27.45
C PRO A 89 1.39 -2.71 -26.19
N ARG A 90 2.24 -3.59 -25.67
CA ARG A 90 3.02 -3.31 -24.47
C ARG A 90 3.92 -2.09 -24.69
N PRO A 91 3.86 -1.05 -23.85
CA PRO A 91 4.64 0.16 -24.06
C PRO A 91 6.12 -0.08 -23.76
N THR A 92 6.99 0.66 -24.46
CA THR A 92 8.41 0.66 -24.16
C THR A 92 8.70 1.52 -22.93
N SER A 93 9.89 1.36 -22.33
CA SER A 93 10.31 2.25 -21.24
C SER A 93 10.43 3.72 -21.66
N HIS A 94 10.68 3.98 -22.95
CA HIS A 94 10.67 5.34 -23.50
C HIS A 94 9.24 5.90 -23.54
N ASP A 95 8.25 5.10 -23.94
CA ASP A 95 6.85 5.52 -23.96
C ASP A 95 6.33 5.83 -22.54
N ILE A 96 6.67 4.98 -21.56
CA ILE A 96 6.36 5.20 -20.13
C ILE A 96 7.00 6.50 -19.64
N ALA A 97 8.28 6.73 -19.97
CA ALA A 97 8.99 7.94 -19.58
C ALA A 97 8.30 9.20 -20.12
N ARG A 98 8.02 9.23 -21.42
CA ARG A 98 7.40 10.37 -22.10
C ARG A 98 5.97 10.64 -21.61
N ARG A 99 5.21 9.60 -21.31
CA ARG A 99 3.80 9.73 -20.91
C ARG A 99 3.63 10.11 -19.43
N LEU A 100 4.40 9.47 -18.54
CA LEU A 100 4.12 9.51 -17.09
C LEU A 100 5.18 10.25 -16.26
N ILE A 101 6.45 10.22 -16.67
CA ILE A 101 7.55 10.68 -15.81
C ILE A 101 8.08 12.05 -16.28
N TYR A 102 8.12 12.24 -17.60
CA TYR A 102 8.66 13.44 -18.26
C TYR A 102 7.75 13.89 -19.41
N PRO A 103 6.56 14.43 -19.11
CA PRO A 103 5.73 15.04 -20.12
C PRO A 103 6.51 16.14 -20.85
N GLY A 104 6.54 16.09 -22.19
CA GLY A 104 7.28 17.06 -23.01
C GLY A 104 8.78 16.78 -23.18
N MET A 105 9.27 15.60 -22.80
CA MET A 105 10.65 15.18 -23.06
C MET A 105 11.03 15.32 -24.55
N SER A 106 12.19 15.95 -24.80
CA SER A 106 12.79 16.08 -26.14
C SER A 106 13.74 14.94 -26.51
N ILE A 107 14.18 14.12 -25.54
CA ILE A 107 15.11 13.01 -25.76
C ILE A 107 14.52 12.01 -26.76
N GLY A 108 15.22 11.83 -27.88
CA GLY A 108 14.84 10.92 -28.94
C GLY A 108 14.97 9.45 -28.54
N ARG A 109 14.51 8.55 -29.42
CA ARG A 109 14.75 7.10 -29.27
C ARG A 109 16.20 6.78 -29.69
N GLY A 110 16.65 5.54 -29.46
CA GLY A 110 17.97 5.09 -29.92
C GLY A 110 19.09 5.39 -28.93
N MET A 111 20.23 5.90 -29.41
CA MET A 111 21.43 6.07 -28.58
C MET A 111 21.25 7.13 -27.49
N GLU A 112 20.60 8.25 -27.81
CA GLU A 112 20.29 9.30 -26.82
C GLU A 112 19.48 8.75 -25.65
N TRP A 113 18.44 7.95 -25.91
CA TRP A 113 17.70 7.28 -24.87
C TRP A 113 18.53 6.24 -24.10
N LYS A 114 19.34 5.44 -24.80
CA LYS A 114 20.10 4.34 -24.18
C LYS A 114 21.12 4.84 -23.15
N SER A 115 21.75 5.98 -23.38
CA SER A 115 22.74 6.58 -22.48
C SER A 115 22.14 7.53 -21.43
N SER A 116 20.86 7.90 -21.56
CA SER A 116 20.23 8.92 -20.72
C SER A 116 20.10 8.51 -19.25
N THR A 117 20.09 9.52 -18.36
CA THR A 117 19.80 9.31 -16.93
C THR A 117 18.32 9.02 -16.70
N GLU A 118 17.47 9.55 -17.56
CA GLU A 118 16.03 9.45 -17.63
C GLU A 118 15.60 8.01 -17.90
N ARG A 119 16.31 7.30 -18.78
CA ARG A 119 16.12 5.86 -18.98
C ARG A 119 16.41 5.09 -17.71
N ARG A 120 17.56 5.32 -17.08
CA ARG A 120 17.94 4.64 -15.83
C ARG A 120 16.97 4.95 -14.69
N ARG A 121 16.45 6.17 -14.60
CA ARG A 121 15.42 6.53 -13.63
C ARG A 121 14.10 5.82 -13.94
N THR A 122 13.64 5.87 -15.18
CA THR A 122 12.40 5.21 -15.61
C THR A 122 12.43 3.71 -15.35
N GLN A 123 13.55 3.06 -15.68
CA GLN A 123 13.72 1.63 -15.43
C GLN A 123 13.63 1.29 -13.93
N ARG A 124 14.27 2.09 -13.07
CA ARG A 124 14.15 1.93 -11.60
C ARG A 124 12.70 2.10 -11.12
N LEU A 125 11.92 2.99 -11.71
CA LEU A 125 10.51 3.18 -11.37
C LEU A 125 9.65 1.98 -11.77
N ILE A 126 9.89 1.44 -12.97
CA ILE A 126 9.24 0.23 -13.44
C ILE A 126 9.56 -0.94 -12.51
N GLU A 127 10.83 -1.10 -12.13
CA GLU A 127 11.26 -2.15 -11.20
C GLU A 127 10.63 -1.99 -9.81
N GLU A 128 10.60 -0.76 -9.28
CA GLU A 128 9.96 -0.45 -7.99
C GLU A 128 8.46 -0.76 -8.01
N ALA A 129 7.76 -0.36 -9.07
CA ALA A 129 6.34 -0.62 -9.25
C ALA A 129 6.05 -2.13 -9.28
N LEU A 130 6.83 -2.88 -10.05
CA LEU A 130 6.71 -4.34 -10.13
C LEU A 130 7.05 -5.02 -8.80
N ALA A 131 8.06 -4.54 -8.08
CA ALA A 131 8.43 -5.07 -6.77
C ALA A 131 7.32 -4.85 -5.73
N LEU A 132 6.68 -3.68 -5.73
CA LEU A 132 5.52 -3.42 -4.88
C LEU A 132 4.36 -4.36 -5.22
N MET A 133 4.02 -4.50 -6.50
CA MET A 133 2.96 -5.41 -6.95
C MET A 133 3.24 -6.87 -6.56
N ARG A 134 4.48 -7.34 -6.70
CA ARG A 134 4.93 -8.71 -6.37
C ARG A 134 5.15 -8.94 -4.87
N GLY A 135 4.32 -8.33 -4.03
CA GLY A 135 4.30 -8.56 -2.58
C GLY A 135 4.99 -7.50 -1.73
N GLY A 136 5.72 -6.55 -2.33
CA GLY A 136 6.30 -5.41 -1.61
C GLY A 136 5.24 -4.54 -0.93
N TYR A 137 4.01 -4.48 -1.45
CA TYR A 137 2.88 -3.76 -0.84
C TYR A 137 2.61 -4.19 0.61
N ARG A 138 2.99 -5.41 1.02
CA ARG A 138 2.82 -5.88 2.41
C ARG A 138 3.59 -5.06 3.43
N THR A 139 4.67 -4.36 3.03
CA THR A 139 5.36 -3.44 3.95
C THR A 139 4.50 -2.23 4.27
N LEU A 140 3.73 -1.74 3.29
CA LEU A 140 2.79 -0.62 3.47
C LEU A 140 1.73 -0.98 4.50
N LEU A 141 1.23 -2.22 4.46
CA LEU A 141 0.27 -2.74 5.44
C LEU A 141 0.86 -2.86 6.86
N ARG A 142 2.18 -2.93 6.98
CA ARG A 142 2.89 -2.95 8.28
C ARG A 142 3.25 -1.55 8.78
N GLY A 143 2.83 -0.48 8.11
CA GLY A 143 3.19 0.89 8.51
C GLY A 143 4.49 1.41 7.92
N SER A 144 5.12 0.70 6.98
CA SER A 144 6.43 1.08 6.43
C SER A 144 6.43 1.17 4.91
N LEU A 145 6.83 2.33 4.38
CA LEU A 145 7.35 2.40 3.02
C LEU A 145 8.77 1.84 3.07
N GLY A 146 9.01 0.72 2.39
CA GLY A 146 10.30 0.04 2.30
C GLY A 146 11.43 0.83 1.61
N GLY A 147 11.50 2.15 1.79
CA GLY A 147 12.74 2.88 1.61
C GLY A 147 13.61 2.64 2.84
N ARG A 148 14.88 2.26 2.64
CA ARG A 148 15.88 2.25 3.71
C ARG A 148 15.86 3.59 4.46
N GLN A 149 15.15 3.67 5.58
CA GLN A 149 15.54 4.59 6.63
C GLN A 149 16.80 3.96 7.22
N LYS A 150 17.97 4.53 6.87
CA LYS A 150 19.18 4.30 7.67
C LYS A 150 18.82 4.72 9.09
N SER A 151 18.69 3.75 9.98
CA SER A 151 18.75 3.99 11.41
C SER A 151 20.17 4.49 11.69
N THR A 152 20.32 5.79 11.87
CA THR A 152 21.44 6.33 12.62
C THR A 152 21.11 6.07 14.09
N ALA A 153 21.77 5.05 14.63
CA ALA A 153 22.06 4.95 16.05
C ALA A 153 23.15 5.97 16.41
#